data_AF-A0A945PZ69-F1
#
_entry.id   AF-A0A945PZ69-F1
#
_cell.length_a   1.000
_cell.length_b   1.000
_cell.length_c   1.000
_cell.angle_alpha   90.00
_cell.angle_beta   90.00
_cell.angle_gamma   90.00
#
_symmetry.space_group_name_H-M   'P 1'
#
loop_
_entity.id
_entity.type
_entity.pdbx_description
1 polymer ?
#
loop_
_entity_poly.entity_id
_entity_poly.type
_entity_poly.pdbx_seq_one_letter_code
_entity_poly.pdbx_strand_id
1 'polypeptide(L)'
;MRQNSKFGAMAVLVVIFSIGALSGVGGTFYYLKQKHGHRPHRIEQRNPEDIYRVQIDRMTSRLERSLELSDVQIPFVRAEIEKFGSAMREKHEKMKPQLDALMQERMVAIEKHLNAEQVEAFRKLKSRRDGKGGEGGPRACRGALGSKKTC
;
A
#
# COMPACT_ATOMS: atom_id res chain seq x y z
N MET A 1 29.69 9.61 55.56
CA MET A 1 29.85 9.96 54.13
C MET A 1 29.52 8.77 53.23
N ARG A 2 28.28 8.61 52.70
CA ARG A 2 28.02 7.56 51.66
C ARG A 2 26.65 7.60 50.92
N GLN A 3 25.81 8.62 51.12
CA GLN A 3 24.48 8.69 50.47
C GLN A 3 24.43 9.64 49.26
N ASN A 4 25.11 10.80 49.32
CA ASN A 4 25.02 11.81 48.25
C ASN A 4 25.64 11.37 46.91
N SER A 5 26.62 10.45 46.93
CA SER A 5 27.26 9.95 45.70
C SER A 5 26.36 8.99 44.90
N LYS A 6 25.41 8.31 45.57
CA LYS A 6 24.50 7.36 44.91
C LYS A 6 23.44 8.07 44.07
N PHE A 7 22.91 9.19 44.56
CA PHE A 7 21.94 10.01 43.82
C PHE A 7 22.57 10.69 42.60
N GLY A 8 23.81 11.19 42.73
CA GLY A 8 24.56 11.74 41.59
C GLY A 8 24.82 10.71 40.50
N ALA A 9 25.26 9.50 40.88
CA ALA A 9 25.49 8.41 39.92
C ALA A 9 24.19 7.97 39.21
N MET A 10 23.07 7.88 39.93
CA MET A 10 21.78 7.54 39.34
C MET A 10 21.27 8.64 38.39
N ALA A 11 21.47 9.92 38.72
CA ALA A 11 21.10 11.03 37.84
C ALA A 11 21.88 10.98 36.51
N VAL A 12 23.18 10.71 36.55
CA VAL A 12 24.02 10.57 35.34
C VAL A 12 23.56 9.40 34.47
N LEU A 13 23.21 8.25 35.06
CA LEU A 13 22.69 7.10 34.32
C LEU A 13 21.34 7.40 33.64
N VAL A 14 20.45 8.11 34.32
CA VAL A 14 19.15 8.51 33.75
C VAL A 14 19.35 9.47 32.57
N VAL A 15 20.29 10.41 32.65
CA VAL A 15 20.61 11.34 31.56
C VAL A 15 21.18 10.60 30.36
N ILE A 16 22.14 9.68 30.55
CA ILE A 16 22.71 8.88 29.46
C ILE A 16 21.64 8.01 28.80
N PHE A 17 20.78 7.38 29.61
CA PHE A 17 19.70 6.53 29.10
C PHE A 17 18.68 7.34 28.31
N SER A 18 18.31 8.53 28.78
CA SER A 18 17.37 9.39 28.06
C SER A 18 17.96 9.96 26.77
N ILE A 19 19.26 10.29 26.73
CA ILE A 19 19.94 10.68 25.48
C ILE A 19 19.99 9.50 24.49
N GLY A 20 20.30 8.29 24.97
CA GLY A 20 20.30 7.08 24.15
C GLY A 20 18.90 6.70 23.63
N ALA A 21 17.87 6.86 24.46
CA ALA A 21 16.48 6.62 24.07
C ALA A 21 16.01 7.63 23.01
N LEU A 22 16.33 8.92 23.21
CA LEU A 22 15.97 9.98 22.25
C LEU A 22 16.69 9.80 20.91
N SER A 23 17.98 9.43 20.92
CA SER A 23 18.74 9.17 19.70
C SER A 23 18.28 7.89 18.99
N GLY A 24 17.94 6.83 19.73
CA GLY A 24 17.41 5.59 19.18
C GLY A 24 16.03 5.76 18.54
N VAL A 25 15.12 6.49 19.20
CA VAL A 25 13.77 6.79 18.65
C VAL A 25 13.89 7.71 17.43
N GLY A 26 14.70 8.77 17.52
CA GLY A 26 14.93 9.69 16.40
C GLY A 26 15.57 9.01 15.19
N GLY A 27 16.59 8.16 15.41
CA GLY A 27 17.26 7.39 14.36
C GLY A 27 16.34 6.36 13.70
N THR A 28 15.51 5.68 14.50
CA THR A 28 14.52 4.73 13.96
C THR A 28 13.43 5.45 13.17
N PHE A 29 12.96 6.59 13.65
CA PHE A 29 11.98 7.41 12.94
C PHE A 29 12.57 7.97 11.63
N TYR A 30 13.81 8.44 11.64
CA TYR A 30 14.52 8.89 10.44
C TYR A 30 14.75 7.74 9.44
N TYR A 31 15.18 6.58 9.91
CA TYR A 31 15.38 5.39 9.08
C TYR A 31 14.06 4.89 8.45
N LEU A 32 12.97 4.86 9.22
CA LEU A 32 11.65 4.50 8.72
C LEU A 32 11.13 5.56 7.73
N LYS A 33 11.34 6.86 8.02
CA LYS A 33 10.98 7.96 7.12
C LYS A 33 11.77 7.88 5.80
N GLN A 34 13.05 7.52 5.84
CA GLN A 34 13.89 7.36 4.64
C GLN A 34 13.49 6.12 3.83
N LYS A 35 13.20 4.98 4.49
CA LYS A 35 12.70 3.77 3.82
C LYS A 35 11.30 3.90 3.25
N HIS A 36 10.46 4.77 3.81
CA HIS A 36 9.11 5.06 3.28
C HIS A 36 9.11 6.21 2.27
N GLY A 37 10.02 7.18 2.38
CA GLY A 37 10.20 8.27 1.43
C GLY A 37 10.89 7.86 0.11
N HIS A 38 11.59 6.72 0.08
CA HIS A 38 12.17 6.15 -1.13
C HIS A 38 11.36 5.03 -1.79
N ARG A 39 10.11 4.81 -1.36
CA ARG A 39 9.16 4.26 -2.34
C ARG A 39 8.84 5.41 -3.27
N PRO A 40 9.26 5.39 -4.55
CA PRO A 40 8.73 6.37 -5.49
C PRO A 40 7.22 6.21 -5.40
N HIS A 41 6.56 7.26 -4.91
CA HIS A 41 5.12 7.41 -5.07
C HIS A 41 4.89 7.46 -6.57
N ARG A 42 4.79 6.28 -7.19
CA ARG A 42 4.34 6.09 -8.56
C ARG A 42 2.81 6.27 -8.56
N ILE A 43 2.39 7.41 -8.05
CA ILE A 43 1.06 7.99 -8.23
C ILE A 43 1.26 9.15 -9.23
N GLU A 44 2.05 8.89 -10.26
CA GLU A 44 1.78 9.54 -11.52
C GLU A 44 0.47 8.91 -11.96
N GLN A 45 -0.54 9.77 -12.13
CA GLN A 45 -1.88 9.45 -12.57
C GLN A 45 -1.77 8.74 -13.91
N ARG A 46 -1.46 7.44 -13.87
CA ARG A 46 -1.15 6.67 -15.05
C ARG A 46 -2.38 6.70 -15.91
N ASN A 47 -2.22 7.26 -17.09
CA ASN A 47 -3.19 7.08 -18.14
C ASN A 47 -3.52 5.58 -18.18
N PRO A 48 -4.79 5.16 -18.20
CA PRO A 48 -5.12 3.74 -18.32
C PRO A 48 -4.35 3.03 -19.44
N GLU A 49 -4.00 3.76 -20.51
CA GLU A 49 -3.06 3.34 -21.56
C GLU A 49 -1.68 2.89 -21.03
N ASP A 50 -1.10 3.64 -20.08
CA ASP A 50 0.21 3.36 -19.51
C ASP A 50 0.20 2.18 -18.53
N ILE A 51 -0.97 1.83 -17.99
CA ILE A 51 -1.08 0.67 -17.08
C ILE A 51 -0.85 -0.61 -17.88
N TYR A 52 -1.54 -0.77 -19.00
CA TYR A 52 -1.41 -1.96 -19.85
C TYR A 52 -0.04 -2.04 -20.50
N ARG A 53 0.47 -0.93 -21.05
CA ARG A 53 1.83 -0.88 -21.62
C ARG A 53 2.89 -1.30 -20.61
N VAL A 54 2.83 -0.80 -19.39
CA VAL A 54 3.83 -1.16 -18.37
C VAL A 54 3.65 -2.59 -17.87
N GLN A 55 2.43 -3.13 -17.91
CA GLN A 55 2.21 -4.52 -17.56
C GLN A 55 2.78 -5.46 -18.62
N ILE A 56 2.60 -5.12 -19.90
CA ILE A 56 3.22 -5.81 -21.04
C ILE A 56 4.74 -5.77 -20.88
N ASP A 57 5.33 -4.58 -20.73
CA ASP A 57 6.79 -4.43 -20.58
C ASP A 57 7.33 -5.21 -19.38
N ARG A 58 6.63 -5.20 -18.23
CA ARG A 58 7.05 -6.02 -17.07
C ARG A 58 6.98 -7.51 -17.35
N MET A 59 5.97 -7.98 -18.06
CA MET A 59 5.83 -9.39 -18.40
C MET A 59 6.93 -9.80 -19.38
N THR A 60 7.16 -9.03 -20.43
CA THR A 60 8.21 -9.28 -21.42
C THR A 60 9.59 -9.28 -20.76
N SER A 61 9.94 -8.26 -19.99
CA SER A 61 11.23 -8.21 -19.29
C SER A 61 11.43 -9.31 -18.24
N ARG A 62 10.34 -9.84 -17.68
CA ARG A 62 10.42 -11.01 -16.79
C ARG A 62 10.75 -12.27 -17.57
N LEU A 63 10.05 -12.50 -18.69
CA LEU A 63 10.25 -13.67 -19.52
C LEU A 63 11.62 -13.68 -20.18
N GLU A 64 12.08 -12.54 -20.68
CA GLU A 64 13.45 -12.35 -21.19
C GLU A 64 14.50 -12.82 -20.19
N ARG A 65 14.40 -12.37 -18.93
CA ARG A 65 15.36 -12.76 -17.88
C ARG A 65 15.20 -14.19 -17.40
N SER A 66 13.97 -14.72 -17.34
CA SER A 66 13.73 -16.03 -16.77
C SER A 66 13.96 -17.17 -17.75
N LEU A 67 13.87 -16.91 -19.05
CA LEU A 67 13.92 -17.93 -20.10
C LEU A 67 15.11 -17.75 -21.05
N GLU A 68 15.97 -16.74 -20.83
CA GLU A 68 17.11 -16.44 -21.70
C GLU A 68 16.71 -16.39 -23.19
N LEU A 69 15.63 -15.65 -23.48
CA LEU A 69 15.09 -15.55 -24.84
C LEU A 69 16.15 -14.99 -25.79
N SER A 70 16.29 -15.59 -26.97
CA SER A 70 17.19 -15.05 -27.99
C SER A 70 16.65 -13.75 -28.58
N ASP A 71 17.53 -12.90 -29.11
CA ASP A 71 17.16 -11.61 -29.73
C ASP A 71 16.11 -11.76 -30.83
N VAL A 72 16.07 -12.93 -31.48
CA VAL A 72 15.07 -13.27 -32.51
C VAL A 72 13.72 -13.62 -31.88
N GLN A 73 13.66 -14.23 -30.70
CA GLN A 73 12.43 -14.65 -30.02
C GLN A 73 11.72 -13.51 -29.28
N ILE A 74 12.48 -12.57 -28.74
CA ILE A 74 11.97 -11.41 -27.99
C ILE A 74 10.84 -10.67 -28.73
N PRO A 75 10.98 -10.26 -30.01
CA PRO A 75 9.91 -9.54 -30.71
C PRO A 75 8.63 -10.38 -30.88
N PHE A 76 8.75 -11.70 -31.09
CA PHE A 76 7.58 -12.57 -31.22
C PHE A 76 6.83 -12.72 -29.89
N VAL A 77 7.56 -12.92 -28.79
CA VAL A 77 6.96 -13.03 -27.45
C VAL A 77 6.30 -11.70 -27.06
N ARG A 78 6.93 -10.57 -27.37
CA ARG A 78 6.36 -9.25 -27.10
C ARG A 78 5.06 -9.02 -27.87
N ALA A 79 5.02 -9.37 -29.16
CA ALA A 79 3.83 -9.25 -30.00
C ALA A 79 2.66 -10.09 -29.47
N GLU A 80 2.91 -11.31 -28.99
CA GLU A 80 1.85 -12.17 -28.44
C GLU A 80 1.31 -11.62 -27.11
N ILE A 81 2.17 -11.08 -26.24
CA ILE A 81 1.76 -10.44 -24.98
C ILE A 81 0.95 -9.17 -25.26
N GLU A 82 1.32 -8.39 -26.27
CA GLU A 82 0.60 -7.18 -26.67
C GLU A 82 -0.80 -7.51 -27.21
N LYS A 83 -0.90 -8.53 -28.06
CA LYS A 83 -2.18 -9.05 -28.57
C LYS A 83 -3.08 -9.57 -27.44
N PHE A 84 -2.51 -10.25 -26.45
CA PHE A 84 -3.27 -10.66 -25.27
C PHE A 84 -3.71 -9.44 -24.43
N GLY A 85 -2.83 -8.46 -24.25
CA GLY A 85 -3.11 -7.23 -23.53
C GLY A 85 -4.27 -6.43 -24.11
N SER A 86 -4.32 -6.29 -25.44
CA SER A 86 -5.42 -5.60 -26.13
C SER A 86 -6.75 -6.35 -25.99
N ALA A 87 -6.75 -7.67 -26.13
CA ALA A 87 -7.95 -8.49 -25.93
C ALA A 87 -8.46 -8.42 -24.48
N MET A 88 -7.56 -8.41 -23.50
CA MET A 88 -7.92 -8.25 -22.09
C MET A 88 -8.51 -6.88 -21.79
N ARG A 89 -7.96 -5.83 -22.39
CA ARG A 89 -8.50 -4.47 -22.26
C ARG A 89 -9.92 -4.39 -22.81
N GLU A 90 -10.15 -4.91 -24.01
CA GLU A 90 -11.48 -4.91 -24.63
C GLU A 90 -12.50 -5.63 -23.73
N LYS A 91 -12.12 -6.79 -23.18
CA LYS A 91 -12.97 -7.51 -22.21
C LYS A 91 -13.21 -6.70 -20.94
N HIS A 92 -12.18 -6.04 -20.42
CA HIS A 92 -12.31 -5.20 -19.23
C HIS A 92 -13.27 -4.04 -19.47
N GLU A 93 -13.15 -3.32 -20.59
CA GLU A 93 -14.03 -2.21 -20.94
C GLU A 93 -15.50 -2.65 -21.06
N LYS A 94 -15.75 -3.84 -21.64
CA LYS A 94 -17.10 -4.42 -21.72
C LYS A 94 -17.67 -4.81 -20.34
N MET A 95 -16.84 -5.36 -19.46
CA MET A 95 -17.28 -5.86 -18.16
C MET A 95 -17.34 -4.80 -17.07
N LYS A 96 -16.54 -3.73 -17.20
CA LYS A 96 -16.48 -2.61 -16.26
C LYS A 96 -17.86 -2.05 -15.86
N PRO A 97 -18.79 -1.70 -16.79
CA PRO A 97 -20.09 -1.16 -16.40
C PRO A 97 -20.93 -2.15 -15.59
N GLN A 98 -20.85 -3.46 -15.91
CA GLN A 98 -21.56 -4.50 -15.16
C GLN A 98 -21.00 -4.64 -13.74
N LEU A 99 -19.68 -4.59 -13.60
CA LEU A 99 -19.02 -4.62 -12.31
C LEU A 99 -19.36 -3.37 -11.49
N ASP A 100 -19.35 -2.19 -12.10
CA ASP A 100 -19.69 -0.93 -11.44
C ASP A 100 -21.15 -0.93 -10.96
N ALA A 101 -22.08 -1.44 -11.77
CA ALA A 101 -23.48 -1.63 -11.37
C ALA A 101 -23.62 -2.57 -10.17
N LEU A 102 -22.97 -3.73 -10.20
CA LEU A 102 -22.99 -4.69 -9.09
C LEU A 102 -22.40 -4.09 -7.80
N MET A 103 -21.35 -3.29 -7.93
CA MET A 103 -20.73 -2.58 -6.80
C MET A 103 -21.69 -1.53 -6.21
N GLN A 104 -22.47 -0.85 -7.03
CA GLN A 104 -23.51 0.09 -6.58
C GLN A 104 -24.68 -0.64 -5.91
N GLU A 105 -25.16 -1.74 -6.47
CA GLU A 105 -26.22 -2.55 -5.86
C GLU A 105 -25.82 -3.04 -4.47
N ARG A 106 -24.60 -3.58 -4.34
CA ARG A 106 -24.05 -3.99 -3.04
C ARG A 106 -24.02 -2.81 -2.06
N MET A 107 -23.66 -1.62 -2.52
CA MET A 107 -23.62 -0.43 -1.65
C MET A 107 -25.00 -0.10 -1.10
N VAL A 108 -26.02 -0.06 -1.96
CA VAL A 108 -27.40 0.20 -1.56
C VAL A 108 -27.89 -0.88 -0.60
N ALA A 109 -27.57 -2.14 -0.85
CA ALA A 109 -27.93 -3.25 0.04
C ALA A 109 -27.30 -3.09 1.43
N ILE A 110 -26.02 -2.71 1.52
CA ILE A 110 -25.35 -2.45 2.80
C ILE A 110 -26.01 -1.27 3.52
N GLU A 111 -26.26 -0.15 2.84
CA GLU A 111 -26.86 1.04 3.46
C GLU A 111 -28.23 0.78 4.08
N LYS A 112 -29.04 -0.12 3.50
CA LYS A 112 -30.35 -0.53 4.05
C LYS A 112 -30.27 -1.19 5.43
N HIS A 113 -29.11 -1.73 5.81
CA HIS A 113 -28.91 -2.39 7.09
C HIS A 113 -28.22 -1.50 8.13
N LEU A 114 -27.90 -0.25 7.78
CA LEU A 114 -27.19 0.69 8.63
C LEU A 114 -28.13 1.76 9.20
N ASN A 115 -27.81 2.26 10.39
CA ASN A 115 -28.46 3.45 10.93
C ASN A 115 -27.86 4.74 10.32
N ALA A 116 -28.49 5.89 10.56
CA ALA A 116 -28.11 7.17 9.93
C ALA A 116 -26.63 7.55 10.18
N GLU A 117 -26.15 7.40 11.42
CA GLU A 117 -24.75 7.68 11.78
C GLU A 117 -23.75 6.74 11.09
N GLN A 118 -24.12 5.45 10.95
CA GLN A 118 -23.31 4.44 10.28
C GLN A 118 -23.27 4.65 8.75
N VAL A 119 -24.36 5.11 8.13
CA VAL A 119 -24.40 5.43 6.70
C VAL A 119 -23.41 6.55 6.38
N GLU A 120 -23.36 7.61 7.18
CA GLU A 120 -22.39 8.69 6.98
C GLU A 120 -20.94 8.22 7.12
N ALA A 121 -20.65 7.41 8.15
CA ALA A 121 -19.33 6.82 8.34
C ALA A 121 -18.94 5.89 7.17
N PHE A 122 -19.89 5.09 6.68
CA PHE A 122 -19.70 4.17 5.56
C PHE A 122 -19.42 4.91 4.25
N ARG A 123 -20.17 5.97 3.96
CA ARG A 123 -19.93 6.83 2.78
C ARG A 123 -18.59 7.55 2.84
N LYS A 124 -18.18 8.04 4.01
CA LYS A 124 -16.83 8.62 4.25
C LYS A 124 -15.71 7.60 4.07
N LEU A 125 -15.93 6.34 4.44
CA LEU A 125 -14.96 5.25 4.24
C LEU A 125 -14.79 4.91 2.76
N LYS A 126 -15.89 4.96 1.98
CA LYS A 126 -15.85 4.75 0.53
C LYS A 126 -15.17 5.90 -0.21
N SER A 127 -15.52 7.16 0.08
CA SER A 127 -14.92 8.31 -0.61
C SER A 127 -13.41 8.41 -0.41
N ARG A 128 -12.88 7.93 0.72
CA ARG A 128 -11.44 7.77 0.95
C ARG A 128 -10.78 6.70 0.06
N ARG A 129 -11.53 5.67 -0.35
CA ARG A 129 -11.05 4.59 -1.22
C ARG A 129 -11.07 4.99 -2.69
N ASP A 130 -12.09 5.75 -3.10
CA ASP A 130 -12.27 6.21 -4.49
C ASP A 130 -11.49 7.51 -4.78
N GLY A 131 -11.28 8.36 -3.77
CA GLY A 131 -10.57 9.64 -3.88
C GLY A 131 -9.05 9.59 -3.68
N LYS A 132 -8.49 8.43 -3.28
CA LYS A 132 -7.03 8.26 -3.13
C LYS A 132 -6.56 6.95 -3.73
N GLY A 133 -5.96 7.03 -4.91
CA GLY A 133 -4.96 6.08 -5.40
C GLY A 133 -3.66 6.05 -4.57
N GLY A 134 -3.70 6.38 -3.29
CA GLY A 134 -2.53 6.44 -2.44
C GLY A 134 -2.75 7.27 -1.19
N GLU A 135 -3.28 6.64 -0.16
CA GLU A 135 -2.73 6.73 1.19
C GLU A 135 -3.34 5.57 1.95
N GLY A 136 -2.50 4.59 2.29
CA GLY A 136 -2.88 3.52 3.18
C GLY A 136 -3.26 4.11 4.52
N GLY A 137 -4.56 4.35 4.73
CA GLY A 137 -5.10 4.47 6.08
C GLY A 137 -4.68 3.23 6.88
N PRO A 138 -4.39 3.36 8.18
CA PRO A 138 -3.92 2.25 8.98
C PRO A 138 -4.90 1.10 8.80
N ARG A 139 -4.40 -0.05 8.36
CA ARG A 139 -5.15 -1.32 8.39
C ARG A 139 -5.51 -1.52 9.86
N ALA A 140 -6.72 -1.13 10.24
CA ALA A 140 -7.28 -1.54 11.51
C ALA A 140 -7.26 -3.06 11.49
N CYS A 141 -6.38 -3.66 12.29
CA CYS A 141 -6.32 -5.08 12.55
C CYS A 141 -7.70 -5.52 13.05
N ARG A 142 -8.59 -5.90 12.14
CA ARG A 142 -9.81 -6.62 12.49
C ARG A 142 -9.42 -8.08 12.53
N GLY A 143 -8.87 -8.47 13.68
CA GLY A 143 -8.47 -9.84 13.97
C GLY A 143 -8.46 -10.07 15.48
N ALA A 144 -9.44 -10.85 15.92
CA ALA A 144 -9.50 -11.57 17.18
C ALA A 144 -9.76 -10.77 18.48
N LEU A 145 -10.98 -10.95 18.98
CA LEU A 145 -11.24 -11.18 20.39
C LEU A 145 -10.05 -11.92 21.04
N GLY A 146 -9.39 -11.27 21.99
CA GLY A 146 -8.49 -11.92 22.95
C GLY A 146 -7.10 -12.29 22.44
N SER A 147 -6.22 -11.30 22.22
CA SER A 147 -4.81 -11.47 22.60
C SER A 147 -4.09 -10.12 22.63
N LYS A 148 -3.67 -9.70 23.83
CA LYS A 148 -2.81 -8.52 24.04
C LYS A 148 -1.41 -8.82 23.50
N LYS A 149 -1.14 -8.54 22.23
CA LYS A 149 0.21 -8.23 21.73
C LYS A 149 0.13 -7.20 20.62
N THR A 150 0.46 -5.96 21.00
CA THR A 150 1.22 -4.96 20.23
C THR A 150 1.11 -4.99 18.71
N CYS A 151 0.47 -3.96 18.16
CA CYS A 151 0.95 -3.26 16.97
C CYS A 151 1.51 -1.90 17.43
#